data_AF-A0A8C2DWI5-F1
#
_entry.id   AF-A0A8C2DWI5-F1
#
_cell.length_a   1.000
_cell.length_b   1.000
_cell.length_c   1.000
_cell.angle_alpha   90.00
_cell.angle_beta   90.00
_cell.angle_gamma   90.00
#
_symmetry.space_group_name_H-M   'P 1'
#
loop_
_entity.id
_entity.type
_entity.pdbx_description
1 polymer ?
#
loop_
_entity_poly.entity_id
_entity_poly.type
_entity_poly.pdbx_seq_one_letter_code
_entity_poly.pdbx_strand_id
1 'polypeptide(L)'
;MLLCGSGWFFVSTELKSWSDSRQYCRDHGADLIIIKSEEKQRHISSFIKERVWIGLSDRENEGIMKWVDNSQLDQVFWARGQPNNNQGGNEDCIELMPSDPVLENWNDRPCFEKKKGICEK
;
A
#
# COMPACT_ATOMS: atom_id res chain seq x y z
N MET A 1 -8.08 11.26 -12.17
CA MET A 1 -7.36 10.94 -13.41
C MET A 1 -5.96 11.48 -13.25
N LEU A 2 -5.00 10.64 -12.88
CA LEU A 2 -3.63 11.03 -12.51
C LEU A 2 -2.63 10.02 -13.11
N LEU A 3 -1.51 10.53 -13.62
CA LEU A 3 -0.47 9.74 -14.32
C LEU A 3 0.81 9.70 -13.47
N CYS A 4 1.29 8.50 -13.14
CA CYS A 4 2.58 8.27 -12.50
C CYS A 4 3.45 7.41 -13.43
N GLY A 5 4.44 8.00 -14.10
CA GLY A 5 5.21 7.28 -15.14
C GLY A 5 4.31 6.73 -16.26
N SER A 6 4.51 5.46 -16.66
CA SER A 6 3.78 4.78 -17.73
C SER A 6 2.41 4.20 -17.32
N GLY A 7 2.04 4.28 -16.03
CA GLY A 7 0.88 3.60 -15.46
C GLY A 7 -0.25 4.53 -15.04
N TRP A 8 -1.47 4.01 -15.07
CA TRP A 8 -2.66 4.72 -14.58
C TRP A 8 -3.01 4.23 -13.18
N PHE A 9 -3.34 5.15 -12.27
CA PHE A 9 -3.86 4.79 -10.95
C PHE A 9 -5.12 5.56 -10.56
N PHE A 10 -5.86 4.99 -9.61
CA PHE A 10 -7.03 5.59 -8.98
C PHE A 10 -7.18 5.09 -7.55
N VAL A 11 -7.89 5.84 -6.70
CA VAL A 11 -8.18 5.42 -5.33
C VAL A 11 -9.57 4.79 -5.31
N SER A 12 -9.75 3.67 -4.61
CA SER A 12 -11.07 3.05 -4.41
C SER A 12 -12.01 4.01 -3.70
N THR A 13 -13.31 3.92 -3.98
CA THR A 13 -14.31 4.78 -3.35
C THR A 13 -14.76 4.26 -1.98
N GLU A 14 -14.56 2.97 -1.71
CA GLU A 14 -15.02 2.28 -0.52
C GLU A 14 -13.88 1.96 0.46
N LEU A 15 -14.21 1.99 1.76
CA LEU A 15 -13.33 1.53 2.84
C LEU A 15 -13.47 0.01 2.97
N LYS A 16 -12.38 -0.71 2.73
CA LYS A 16 -12.37 -2.17 2.61
C LYS A 16 -11.15 -2.77 3.32
N SER A 17 -11.23 -4.06 3.66
CA SER A 17 -10.04 -4.77 4.16
C SER A 17 -8.97 -4.78 3.06
N TRP A 18 -7.72 -5.08 3.38
CA TRP A 18 -6.69 -5.15 2.34
C TRP A 18 -7.07 -6.12 1.21
N SER A 19 -7.60 -7.30 1.56
CA SER A 19 -8.05 -8.31 0.57
C SER A 19 -9.23 -7.81 -0.27
N ASP A 20 -10.22 -7.18 0.37
CA ASP A 20 -11.40 -6.66 -0.34
C ASP A 20 -11.03 -5.45 -1.21
N SER A 21 -10.05 -4.63 -0.80
CA SER A 21 -9.52 -3.51 -1.59
C SER A 21 -8.75 -4.02 -2.80
N ARG A 22 -7.96 -5.09 -2.63
CA ARG A 22 -7.32 -5.78 -3.76
C ARG A 22 -8.34 -6.32 -4.75
N GLN A 23 -9.38 -6.98 -4.25
CA GLN A 23 -10.46 -7.49 -5.10
C GLN A 23 -11.18 -6.34 -5.82
N TYR A 24 -11.46 -5.23 -5.13
CA TYR A 24 -12.02 -4.03 -5.76
C TYR A 24 -11.16 -3.54 -6.93
N CYS A 25 -9.84 -3.44 -6.76
CA CYS A 25 -8.96 -3.05 -7.87
C CYS A 25 -9.06 -4.03 -9.05
N ARG A 26 -9.06 -5.34 -8.76
CA ARG A 26 -9.16 -6.41 -9.78
C ARG A 26 -10.47 -6.38 -10.55
N ASP A 27 -11.58 -6.13 -9.87
CA ASP A 27 -12.90 -5.98 -10.50
C ASP A 27 -12.95 -4.76 -11.46
N HIS A 28 -12.01 -3.83 -11.33
CA HIS A 28 -11.86 -2.64 -12.17
C HIS A 28 -10.67 -2.73 -13.15
N GLY A 29 -10.13 -3.94 -13.36
CA GLY A 29 -9.02 -4.19 -14.29
C GLY A 29 -7.68 -3.60 -13.83
N ALA A 30 -7.44 -3.60 -12.53
CA ALA A 30 -6.23 -3.10 -11.85
C ALA A 30 -5.78 -4.11 -10.76
N ASP A 31 -4.70 -3.82 -10.04
CA ASP A 31 -4.38 -4.45 -8.74
C ASP A 31 -3.98 -3.34 -7.75
N LEU A 32 -3.75 -3.66 -6.46
CA LEU A 32 -3.22 -2.66 -5.53
C LEU A 32 -1.85 -2.16 -5.99
N ILE A 33 -1.59 -0.86 -5.81
CA ILE A 33 -0.41 -0.21 -6.36
C ILE A 33 0.90 -0.78 -5.81
N ILE A 34 1.89 -0.88 -6.69
CA ILE A 34 3.25 -1.34 -6.36
C ILE A 34 4.19 -0.14 -6.35
N ILE A 35 4.97 0.06 -5.29
CA ILE A 35 5.88 1.22 -5.18
C ILE A 35 7.32 0.74 -5.05
N LYS A 36 8.05 0.74 -6.18
CA LYS A 36 9.46 0.28 -6.28
C LYS A 36 10.44 1.41 -6.63
N SER A 37 10.01 2.66 -6.55
CA SER A 37 10.88 3.80 -6.84
C SER A 37 10.50 5.01 -6.00
N GLU A 38 11.50 5.83 -5.68
CA GLU A 38 11.31 7.10 -4.99
C GLU A 38 10.39 8.05 -5.77
N GLU A 39 10.53 8.10 -7.11
CA GLU A 39 9.68 8.93 -7.96
C GLU A 39 8.19 8.56 -7.78
N LYS A 40 7.89 7.25 -7.80
CA LYS A 40 6.53 6.76 -7.61
C LYS A 40 6.02 7.00 -6.18
N GLN A 41 6.86 6.77 -5.18
CA GLN A 41 6.54 7.06 -3.78
C GLN A 41 6.16 8.54 -3.58
N ARG A 42 6.95 9.45 -4.14
CA ARG A 42 6.69 10.90 -4.07
C ARG A 42 5.41 11.28 -4.80
N HIS A 43 5.23 10.75 -6.01
CA HIS A 43 4.06 11.04 -6.80
C HIS A 43 2.79 10.58 -6.08
N ILE A 44 2.71 9.32 -5.67
CA ILE A 44 1.54 8.75 -5.00
C ILE A 44 1.24 9.46 -3.68
N SER A 45 2.27 9.71 -2.86
CA SER A 45 2.10 10.42 -1.59
C SER A 45 1.57 11.85 -1.75
N SER A 46 1.82 12.51 -2.89
CA SER A 46 1.34 13.87 -3.15
C SER A 46 -0.18 13.98 -3.38
N PHE A 47 -0.87 12.88 -3.68
CA PHE A 47 -2.30 12.87 -4.01
C PHE A 47 -3.20 12.30 -2.90
N ILE A 48 -2.62 11.60 -1.93
CA ILE A 48 -3.40 10.98 -0.85
C ILE A 48 -3.64 11.99 0.27
N LYS A 49 -4.86 11.99 0.82
CA LYS A 49 -5.26 12.86 1.94
C LYS A 49 -5.71 12.08 3.17
N GLU A 50 -5.84 10.78 3.02
CA GLU A 50 -6.26 9.83 4.04
C GLU A 50 -5.33 8.61 3.98
N ARG A 51 -5.37 7.77 5.01
CA ARG A 51 -4.59 6.52 5.04
C ARG A 51 -5.17 5.53 4.03
N VAL A 52 -4.30 4.90 3.26
CA VAL A 52 -4.70 4.05 2.14
C VAL A 52 -3.82 2.81 2.04
N TRP A 53 -4.43 1.69 1.62
CA TRP A 53 -3.73 0.45 1.33
C TRP A 53 -2.89 0.54 0.05
N ILE A 54 -1.70 -0.08 0.09
CA ILE A 54 -0.86 -0.38 -1.07
C ILE A 54 -0.70 -1.89 -1.23
N GLY A 55 -0.13 -2.32 -2.35
CA GLY A 55 -0.01 -3.73 -2.73
C GLY A 55 1.10 -4.51 -2.03
N LEU A 56 1.61 -4.04 -0.88
CA LEU A 56 2.64 -4.74 -0.10
C LEU A 56 2.00 -5.45 1.10
N SER A 57 2.42 -6.68 1.34
CA SER A 57 2.01 -7.47 2.51
C SER A 57 2.96 -8.64 2.75
N ASP A 58 3.01 -9.17 3.97
CA ASP A 58 3.69 -10.43 4.33
C ASP A 58 2.72 -11.52 4.83
N ARG A 59 1.41 -11.33 4.61
CA ARG A 59 0.33 -12.29 4.92
C ARG A 59 0.56 -13.75 4.51
N GLU A 60 1.34 -13.98 3.46
CA GLU A 60 1.64 -15.34 2.99
C GLU A 60 2.73 -16.02 3.84
N ASN A 61 3.68 -15.24 4.33
CA ASN A 61 4.79 -15.71 5.13
C ASN A 61 5.35 -14.55 5.97
N GLU A 62 5.05 -14.59 7.27
CA GLU A 62 5.44 -13.58 8.25
C GLU A 62 6.91 -13.16 8.10
N GLY A 63 7.15 -11.86 8.05
CA GLY A 63 8.48 -11.29 7.88
C GLY A 63 9.03 -11.32 6.44
N ILE A 64 8.29 -11.88 5.48
CA ILE A 64 8.64 -11.84 4.05
C ILE A 64 7.63 -10.99 3.28
N MET A 65 7.92 -9.70 3.19
CA MET A 65 7.14 -8.74 2.41
C MET A 65 7.17 -9.06 0.92
N LYS A 66 5.98 -9.14 0.31
CA LYS A 66 5.77 -9.35 -1.12
C LYS A 66 4.79 -8.36 -1.70
N TRP A 67 5.08 -7.92 -2.91
CA TRP A 67 4.14 -7.16 -3.72
C TRP A 67 3.07 -8.07 -4.32
N VAL A 68 1.92 -7.51 -4.69
CA VAL A 68 0.81 -8.23 -5.34
C VAL A 68 1.18 -8.90 -6.69
N ASP A 69 2.30 -8.53 -7.32
CA ASP A 69 2.88 -9.17 -8.51
C ASP A 69 3.87 -10.30 -8.20
N ASN A 70 4.01 -10.68 -6.92
CA ASN A 70 4.98 -11.64 -6.37
C ASN A 70 6.45 -11.21 -6.44
N SER A 71 6.74 -9.97 -6.82
CA SER A 71 8.11 -9.45 -6.74
C SER A 71 8.52 -9.20 -5.29
N GLN A 72 9.83 -9.30 -5.05
CA GLN A 72 10.43 -9.04 -3.74
C GLN A 72 10.51 -7.55 -3.46
N LEU A 73 10.54 -7.22 -2.17
CA LEU A 73 10.78 -5.87 -1.69
C LEU A 73 12.26 -5.50 -1.86
N ASP A 74 12.53 -4.43 -2.61
CA ASP A 74 13.87 -3.92 -2.92
C ASP A 74 14.14 -2.55 -2.27
N GLN A 75 13.11 -1.70 -2.21
CA GLN A 75 13.17 -0.38 -1.60
C GLN A 75 12.05 -0.22 -0.56
N VAL A 76 12.36 0.48 0.54
CA VAL A 76 11.43 0.69 1.65
C VAL A 76 11.29 2.16 1.97
N PHE A 77 10.10 2.55 2.44
CA PHE A 77 9.78 3.91 2.87
C PHE A 77 9.05 3.90 4.22
N TRP A 78 9.50 3.05 5.14
CA TRP A 78 8.95 2.89 6.48
C TRP A 78 8.92 4.19 7.26
N ALA A 79 7.79 4.46 7.91
CA ALA A 79 7.74 5.48 8.93
C ALA A 79 8.67 5.13 10.09
N ARG A 80 9.09 6.15 10.83
CA ARG A 80 10.03 5.97 11.93
C ARG A 80 9.49 4.94 12.94
N GLY A 81 10.26 3.87 13.12
CA GLY A 81 9.90 2.78 14.03
C GLY A 81 9.03 1.70 13.41
N GLN A 82 8.84 1.68 12.09
CA GLN A 82 8.09 0.66 11.35
C GLN A 82 9.01 -0.25 10.51
N PRO A 83 8.54 -1.46 10.14
CA PRO A 83 7.33 -2.12 10.65
C PRO A 83 7.53 -2.57 12.10
N ASN A 84 6.52 -2.37 12.97
CA ASN A 84 6.64 -2.70 14.39
C ASN A 84 5.82 -3.92 14.82
N ASN A 85 4.97 -4.44 13.93
CA ASN A 85 4.17 -5.62 14.17
C ASN A 85 3.41 -5.56 15.51
N ASN A 86 2.79 -4.41 15.81
CA ASN A 86 2.15 -4.17 17.10
C ASN A 86 0.99 -5.15 17.33
N GLN A 87 0.73 -5.47 18.60
CA GLN A 87 -0.35 -6.38 19.03
C GLN A 87 -0.22 -7.84 18.54
N GLY A 88 1.00 -8.37 18.56
CA GLY A 88 1.21 -9.81 18.62
C GLY A 88 1.30 -10.53 17.27
N GLY A 89 1.89 -9.92 16.25
CA GLY A 89 2.23 -10.65 15.02
C GLY A 89 1.18 -10.63 13.93
N ASN A 90 0.33 -9.59 13.84
CA ASN A 90 -0.84 -9.59 12.96
C ASN A 90 -0.98 -8.30 12.11
N GLU A 91 0.08 -7.49 12.00
CA GLU A 91 0.08 -6.30 11.14
C GLU A 91 0.74 -6.62 9.79
N ASP A 92 0.03 -7.34 8.92
CA ASP A 92 0.66 -7.90 7.72
C ASP A 92 0.44 -7.07 6.45
N CYS A 93 -0.23 -5.91 6.57
CA CYS A 93 -0.71 -5.12 5.44
C CYS A 93 -0.26 -3.68 5.51
N ILE A 94 0.21 -3.12 4.39
CA ILE A 94 0.89 -1.83 4.40
C ILE A 94 -0.04 -0.69 3.97
N GLU A 95 -0.11 0.34 4.82
CA GLU A 95 -0.75 1.62 4.53
C GLU A 95 0.27 2.73 4.24
N LEU A 96 -0.15 3.74 3.46
CA LEU A 96 0.52 5.04 3.42
C LEU A 96 -0.13 6.00 4.41
N MET A 97 0.68 6.75 5.15
CA MET A 97 0.24 7.78 6.08
C MET A 97 0.52 9.19 5.53
N PRO A 98 -0.50 9.96 5.10
CA PRO A 98 -0.28 11.26 4.47
C PRO A 98 0.24 12.34 5.43
N SER A 99 0.17 12.11 6.75
CA SER A 99 0.69 13.01 7.78
C SER A 99 2.20 12.95 7.95
N ASP A 100 2.83 11.90 7.43
CA ASP A 100 4.24 11.58 7.68
C ASP A 100 5.11 12.01 6.49
N PRO A 101 6.43 12.18 6.68
CA PRO A 101 7.33 12.55 5.59
C PRO A 101 7.21 11.60 4.41
N VAL A 102 7.21 12.14 3.18
CA VAL A 102 6.92 11.39 1.95
C VAL A 102 7.77 10.13 1.75
N LEU A 103 9.00 10.09 2.25
CA LEU A 103 9.90 8.94 2.14
C LEU A 103 9.94 8.04 3.39
N GLU A 104 9.11 8.36 4.39
CA GLU A 104 9.06 7.69 5.69
C GLU A 104 7.59 7.63 6.15
N ASN A 105 6.71 7.06 5.32
CA ASN A 105 5.26 7.07 5.60
C ASN A 105 4.56 5.72 5.42
N TRP A 106 5.30 4.62 5.28
CA TRP A 106 4.73 3.29 5.28
C TRP A 106 4.53 2.80 6.70
N ASN A 107 3.40 2.16 6.94
CA ASN A 107 3.06 1.56 8.21
C ASN A 107 2.38 0.22 7.99
N ASP A 108 2.78 -0.77 8.74
CA ASP A 108 2.08 -2.03 8.83
C ASP A 108 0.83 -1.90 9.72
N ARG A 109 -0.25 -2.57 9.34
CA ARG A 109 -1.54 -2.55 10.04
C ARG A 109 -2.25 -3.89 9.91
N PRO A 110 -3.21 -4.19 10.81
CA PRO A 110 -4.00 -5.39 10.69
C PRO A 110 -4.82 -5.35 9.41
N CYS A 111 -4.71 -6.38 8.59
CA CYS A 111 -5.32 -6.43 7.26
C CYS A 111 -6.84 -6.30 7.24
N PHE A 112 -7.51 -6.54 8.38
CA PHE A 112 -8.96 -6.41 8.53
C PHE A 112 -9.43 -4.95 8.64
N GLU A 113 -8.53 -4.00 8.92
CA GLU A 113 -8.88 -2.58 8.98
C GLU A 113 -9.45 -2.10 7.65
N LYS A 114 -10.40 -1.16 7.72
CA LYS A 114 -11.11 -0.66 6.55
C LYS A 114 -10.49 0.63 6.06
N LYS A 115 -9.86 0.60 4.89
CA LYS A 115 -9.23 1.76 4.22
C LYS A 115 -9.52 1.70 2.73
N LYS A 116 -9.38 2.83 2.05
CA LYS A 116 -9.36 2.84 0.59
C LYS A 116 -8.06 2.21 0.11
N GLY A 117 -8.07 1.60 -1.07
CA GLY A 117 -6.87 1.12 -1.75
C GLY A 117 -6.50 2.03 -2.90
N ILE A 118 -5.21 2.18 -3.17
CA ILE A 118 -4.74 2.77 -4.43
C ILE A 118 -4.61 1.63 -5.43
N CYS A 119 -5.31 1.73 -6.55
CA CYS A 119 -5.35 0.75 -7.62
C CYS A 119 -4.48 1.22 -8.80
N GLU A 120 -3.66 0.34 -9.36
CA GLU A 120 -2.83 0.57 -10.55
C GLU A 120 -3.23 -0.37 -11.69
N LYS A 121 -3.33 0.18 -12.90
CA LYS A 121 -3.58 -0.54 -14.16
C LYS A 121 -2.29 -0.79 -14.93
#